data_AF-A0A952RS51-F1
#
_entry.id   AF-A0A952RS51-F1
#
_cell.length_a   1.000
_cell.length_b   1.000
_cell.length_c   1.000
_cell.angle_alpha   90.00
_cell.angle_beta   90.00
_cell.angle_gamma   90.00
#
_symmetry.space_group_name_H-M   'P 1'
#
loop_
_entity.id
_entity.type
_entity.pdbx_description
1 polymer ?
#
loop_
_entity_poly.entity_id
_entity_poly.type
_entity_poly.pdbx_seq_one_letter_code
_entity_poly.pdbx_strand_id
1 'polypeptide(L)'
;MALLSVLVRLAPRFGLGLMAHGVDHGLRPDAAAELDLAERFARDHGVPWDRTKVDVPRGGNLQARARAARWTALAGAARAHGATIATAHHAEDRAETVLMRVLRGSGARGLAVLPPRSPAAGASDIEVVRPLLRALRSDVVTHLERHRVPSATDPSNADPRFLRTRVRNEVLPLLRELDPAVVHHLSAIADDLTAAGSARAEAGWTAGLPRATQAAIAALVRSRSTEARVWLPDGLVAMVEPRRTK
;
A
#
# COMPACT_ATOMS: atom_id res chain seq x y z
N MET A 1 -11.34 8.07 -8.88
CA MET A 1 -12.49 7.53 -9.64
C MET A 1 -12.62 6.02 -9.55
N ALA A 2 -11.68 5.22 -10.09
CA ALA A 2 -11.83 3.76 -10.11
C ALA A 2 -12.07 3.13 -8.72
N LEU A 3 -11.26 3.49 -7.72
CA LEU A 3 -11.45 3.03 -6.33
C LEU A 3 -12.85 3.32 -5.80
N LEU A 4 -13.33 4.55 -5.96
CA LEU A 4 -14.66 4.96 -5.49
C LEU A 4 -15.75 4.12 -6.18
N SER A 5 -15.66 3.96 -7.50
CA SER A 5 -16.60 3.12 -8.26
C SER A 5 -16.60 1.66 -7.80
N VAL A 6 -15.43 1.08 -7.56
CA VAL A 6 -15.31 -0.29 -7.05
C VAL A 6 -15.93 -0.40 -5.66
N LEU A 7 -15.58 0.50 -4.74
CA LEU A 7 -16.09 0.46 -3.37
C LEU A 7 -17.60 0.66 -3.30
N VAL A 8 -18.18 1.57 -4.09
CA VAL A 8 -19.64 1.76 -4.20
C VAL A 8 -20.34 0.46 -4.58
N ARG A 9 -19.80 -0.28 -5.55
CA ARG A 9 -20.37 -1.56 -6.00
C ARG A 9 -20.23 -2.68 -4.96
N LEU A 10 -19.16 -2.64 -4.18
CA LEU A 10 -18.86 -3.66 -3.16
C LEU A 10 -19.54 -3.35 -1.81
N ALA A 11 -19.87 -2.10 -1.53
CA ALA A 11 -20.40 -1.68 -0.24
C ALA A 11 -21.66 -2.44 0.21
N PRO A 12 -22.68 -2.68 -0.64
CA PRO A 12 -23.85 -3.45 -0.22
C PRO A 12 -23.52 -4.90 0.11
N ARG A 13 -22.55 -5.51 -0.60
CA ARG A 13 -22.16 -6.90 -0.41
C ARG A 13 -21.39 -7.12 0.90
N PHE A 14 -20.61 -6.14 1.31
CA PHE A 14 -19.75 -6.23 2.50
C PHE A 14 -20.26 -5.38 3.68
N GLY A 15 -21.44 -4.76 3.56
CA GLY A 15 -22.02 -3.90 4.59
C GLY A 15 -21.15 -2.67 4.91
N LEU A 16 -20.49 -2.09 3.92
CA LEU A 16 -19.56 -0.97 4.13
C LEU A 16 -20.31 0.37 4.16
N GLY A 17 -20.06 1.17 5.19
CA GLY A 17 -20.29 2.61 5.14
C GLY A 17 -19.19 3.29 4.33
N LEU A 18 -19.57 4.12 3.36
CA LEU A 18 -18.61 4.85 2.52
C LEU A 18 -18.68 6.34 2.77
N MET A 19 -17.52 6.98 2.68
CA MET A 19 -17.37 8.42 2.57
C MET A 19 -16.22 8.70 1.61
N ALA A 20 -16.41 9.67 0.73
CA ALA A 20 -15.38 10.13 -0.19
C ALA A 20 -14.82 11.47 0.31
N HIS A 21 -13.51 11.62 0.28
CA HIS A 21 -12.84 12.84 0.73
C HIS A 21 -11.83 13.34 -0.31
N GLY A 22 -12.04 14.57 -0.77
CA GLY A 22 -11.13 15.27 -1.67
C GLY A 22 -10.10 16.11 -0.91
N VAL A 23 -8.85 16.12 -1.37
CA VAL A 23 -7.84 17.06 -0.85
C VAL A 23 -7.36 17.96 -1.97
N ASP A 24 -7.64 19.25 -1.85
CA ASP A 24 -7.21 20.27 -2.79
C ASP A 24 -5.94 20.97 -2.28
N HIS A 25 -4.81 20.71 -2.93
CA HIS A 25 -3.52 21.33 -2.60
C HIS A 25 -3.30 22.71 -3.23
N GLY A 26 -4.22 23.22 -4.05
CA GLY A 26 -4.09 24.52 -4.74
C GLY A 26 -2.93 24.62 -5.75
N LEU A 27 -2.22 23.53 -6.04
CA LEU A 27 -1.04 23.53 -6.92
C LEU A 27 -1.36 23.53 -8.41
N ARG A 28 -2.53 23.02 -8.80
CA ARG A 28 -2.96 22.91 -10.21
C ARG A 28 -4.36 23.54 -10.37
N PRO A 29 -4.58 24.35 -11.41
CA PRO A 29 -5.91 24.90 -11.70
C PRO A 29 -6.94 23.79 -11.98
N ASP A 30 -6.54 22.72 -12.67
CA ASP A 30 -7.45 21.62 -13.02
C ASP A 30 -7.86 20.76 -11.82
N ALA A 31 -7.10 20.79 -10.71
CA ALA A 31 -7.38 19.97 -9.53
C ALA A 31 -8.78 20.22 -8.98
N ALA A 32 -9.30 21.45 -9.14
CA ALA A 32 -10.67 21.77 -8.77
C ALA A 32 -11.68 20.97 -9.61
N ALA A 33 -11.56 20.99 -10.94
CA ALA A 33 -12.44 20.25 -11.83
C ALA A 33 -12.37 18.73 -11.61
N GLU A 34 -11.18 18.19 -11.29
CA GLU A 34 -10.99 16.78 -10.94
C GLU A 34 -11.75 16.39 -9.66
N LEU A 35 -11.71 17.26 -8.64
CA LEU A 35 -12.44 17.07 -7.39
C LEU A 35 -13.95 17.21 -7.59
N ASP A 36 -14.40 18.18 -8.38
CA ASP A 36 -15.83 18.37 -8.67
C ASP A 36 -16.40 17.17 -9.43
N LEU A 37 -15.60 16.53 -10.29
CA LEU A 37 -15.98 15.29 -10.98
C LEU A 37 -16.15 14.12 -10.00
N ALA A 38 -15.26 14.02 -9.01
CA ALA A 38 -15.34 13.00 -7.98
C ALA A 38 -16.51 13.24 -7.00
N GLU A 39 -16.78 14.51 -6.67
CA GLU A 39 -17.93 14.93 -5.86
C GLU A 39 -19.25 14.55 -6.53
N ARG A 40 -19.42 14.92 -7.81
CA ARG A 40 -20.63 14.55 -8.57
C ARG A 40 -20.85 13.05 -8.56
N PHE A 41 -19.81 12.26 -8.87
CA PHE A 41 -19.91 10.81 -8.85
C PHE A 41 -20.28 10.27 -7.46
N ALA A 42 -19.70 10.80 -6.38
CA ALA A 42 -20.04 10.38 -5.02
C ALA A 42 -21.52 10.65 -4.71
N ARG A 43 -22.00 11.85 -5.01
CA ARG A 43 -23.39 12.26 -4.81
C ARG A 43 -24.38 11.42 -5.61
N ASP A 44 -24.08 11.16 -6.88
CA ASP A 44 -24.92 10.33 -7.76
C ASP A 44 -25.07 8.89 -7.25
N HIS A 45 -24.15 8.42 -6.41
CA HIS A 45 -24.17 7.08 -5.81
C HIS A 45 -24.51 7.10 -4.32
N GLY A 46 -25.01 8.22 -3.78
CA GLY A 46 -25.41 8.33 -2.38
C GLY A 46 -24.25 8.23 -1.37
N VAL A 47 -23.03 8.52 -1.80
CA VAL A 47 -21.84 8.52 -0.94
C VAL A 47 -21.62 9.94 -0.41
N PRO A 48 -21.59 10.16 0.93
CA PRO A 48 -21.18 11.42 1.53
C PRO A 48 -19.82 11.89 1.01
N TRP A 49 -19.71 13.20 0.75
CA TRP A 49 -18.52 13.82 0.21
C TRP A 49 -18.05 14.98 1.09
N ASP A 50 -16.76 15.00 1.39
CA ASP A 50 -16.08 16.15 2.00
C ASP A 50 -14.87 16.57 1.19
N ARG A 51 -14.42 17.80 1.42
CA ARG A 51 -13.22 18.36 0.78
C ARG A 51 -12.42 19.18 1.77
N THR A 52 -11.12 18.91 1.87
CA THR A 52 -10.18 19.77 2.59
C THR A 52 -9.29 20.50 1.61
N LYS A 53 -9.25 21.83 1.71
CA LYS A 53 -8.24 22.64 1.03
C LYS A 53 -7.01 22.75 1.92
N VAL A 54 -5.84 22.37 1.40
CA VAL A 54 -4.56 22.50 2.08
C VAL A 54 -3.71 23.55 1.37
N ASP A 55 -3.13 24.46 2.14
CA ASP A 55 -2.15 25.39 1.62
C ASP A 55 -0.76 24.78 1.73
N VAL A 56 -0.04 24.72 0.61
CA VAL A 56 1.29 24.14 0.52
C VAL A 56 2.25 25.20 0.00
N PRO A 57 3.10 25.79 0.86
CA PRO A 57 4.05 26.81 0.45
C PRO A 57 4.95 26.33 -0.68
N ARG A 58 5.14 27.18 -1.70
CA ARG A 58 6.05 26.93 -2.83
C ARG A 58 7.51 26.89 -2.36
N GLY A 59 8.34 26.11 -3.05
CA GLY A 59 9.77 25.94 -2.74
C GLY A 59 10.25 24.50 -2.90
N GLY A 60 11.54 24.24 -2.69
CA GLY A 60 12.15 22.90 -2.84
C GLY A 60 11.41 21.82 -2.04
N ASN A 61 11.35 20.57 -2.51
CA ASN A 61 10.58 19.47 -1.89
C ASN A 61 9.04 19.65 -1.86
N LEU A 62 8.48 20.49 -2.74
CA LEU A 62 7.03 20.75 -2.83
C LEU A 62 6.17 19.48 -2.84
N GLN A 63 6.55 18.46 -3.63
CA GLN A 63 5.81 17.19 -3.72
C GLN A 63 5.75 16.44 -2.38
N ALA A 64 6.86 16.44 -1.62
CA ALA A 64 6.92 15.79 -0.32
C ALA A 64 6.05 16.52 0.70
N ARG A 65 6.08 17.86 0.72
CA ARG A 65 5.19 18.68 1.57
C ARG A 65 3.72 18.49 1.21
N ALA A 66 3.38 18.53 -0.07
CA ALA A 66 2.01 18.28 -0.53
C ALA A 66 1.53 16.88 -0.15
N ARG A 67 2.42 15.89 -0.20
CA ARG A 67 2.12 14.53 0.27
C ARG A 67 1.88 14.48 1.78
N ALA A 68 2.70 15.16 2.58
CA ALA A 68 2.51 15.22 4.04
C ALA A 68 1.19 15.92 4.39
N ALA A 69 0.92 17.09 3.82
CA ALA A 69 -0.32 17.84 4.03
C ALA A 69 -1.56 17.01 3.67
N ARG A 70 -1.52 16.26 2.56
CA ARG A 70 -2.60 15.34 2.18
C ARG A 70 -2.85 14.27 3.25
N TRP A 71 -1.81 13.65 3.77
CA TRP A 71 -1.97 12.63 4.80
C TRP A 71 -2.49 13.21 6.11
N THR A 72 -2.05 14.42 6.50
CA THR A 72 -2.60 15.12 7.66
C THR A 72 -4.10 15.39 7.50
N ALA A 73 -4.53 15.92 6.34
CA ALA A 73 -5.94 16.18 6.05
C ALA A 73 -6.79 14.89 6.08
N LEU A 74 -6.34 13.84 5.38
CA LEU A 74 -7.05 12.56 5.34
C LEU A 74 -7.12 11.89 6.71
N ALA A 75 -6.05 11.96 7.52
CA ALA A 75 -6.05 11.42 8.87
C ALA A 75 -7.00 12.19 9.79
N GLY A 76 -7.08 13.52 9.64
CA GLY A 76 -8.06 14.34 10.36
C GLY A 76 -9.50 13.94 10.05
N ALA A 77 -9.83 13.82 8.76
CA ALA A 77 -11.14 13.36 8.31
C ALA A 77 -11.45 11.94 8.81
N ALA A 78 -10.50 11.01 8.68
CA ALA A 78 -10.66 9.65 9.17
C ALA A 78 -10.96 9.59 10.67
N ARG A 79 -10.27 10.40 11.50
CA ARG A 79 -10.55 10.49 12.94
C ARG A 79 -11.95 10.99 13.24
N ALA A 80 -12.38 12.06 12.57
CA ALA A 80 -13.69 12.66 12.81
C ALA A 80 -14.85 11.67 12.56
N HIS A 81 -14.64 10.70 11.67
CA HIS A 81 -15.65 9.70 11.30
C HIS A 81 -15.36 8.30 11.85
N GLY A 82 -14.28 8.09 12.61
CA GLY A 82 -13.85 6.76 13.05
C GLY A 82 -13.58 5.80 11.88
N ALA A 83 -13.07 6.32 10.76
CA ALA A 83 -13.00 5.62 9.49
C ALA A 83 -11.60 5.12 9.13
N THR A 84 -11.54 4.11 8.27
CA THR A 84 -10.32 3.63 7.61
C THR A 84 -10.11 4.35 6.28
N ILE A 85 -8.87 4.71 5.95
CA ILE A 85 -8.56 5.35 4.66
C ILE A 85 -8.35 4.28 3.59
N ALA A 86 -9.12 4.31 2.51
CA ALA A 86 -8.85 3.51 1.32
C ALA A 86 -8.10 4.33 0.26
N THR A 87 -7.04 3.76 -0.34
CA THR A 87 -6.28 4.42 -1.42
C THR A 87 -6.25 3.60 -2.70
N ALA A 88 -6.12 4.28 -3.84
CA ALA A 88 -6.24 3.69 -5.17
C ALA A 88 -4.92 3.12 -5.71
N HIS A 89 -3.97 2.79 -4.83
CA HIS A 89 -2.69 2.23 -5.26
C HIS A 89 -2.90 0.86 -5.92
N HIS A 90 -2.30 0.66 -7.08
CA HIS A 90 -2.38 -0.58 -7.86
C HIS A 90 -1.03 -1.30 -7.95
N ALA A 91 -0.96 -2.45 -8.62
CA ALA A 91 0.22 -3.32 -8.63
C ALA A 91 1.46 -2.62 -9.22
N GLU A 92 1.30 -1.83 -10.28
CA GLU A 92 2.38 -1.03 -10.85
C GLU A 92 2.85 0.07 -9.91
N ASP A 93 1.97 0.71 -9.12
CA ASP A 93 2.43 1.71 -8.15
C ASP A 93 3.40 1.11 -7.14
N ARG A 94 3.18 -0.16 -6.78
CA ARG A 94 4.06 -0.93 -5.92
C ARG A 94 5.34 -1.30 -6.64
N ALA A 95 5.27 -1.84 -7.85
CA ALA A 95 6.45 -2.16 -8.67
C ALA A 95 7.34 -0.93 -8.90
N GLU A 96 6.75 0.21 -9.26
CA GLU A 96 7.44 1.50 -9.40
C GLU A 96 8.17 1.87 -8.09
N THR A 97 7.49 1.72 -6.95
CA THR A 97 8.07 2.05 -5.65
C THR A 97 9.21 1.11 -5.27
N VAL A 98 9.10 -0.19 -5.57
CA VAL A 98 10.19 -1.16 -5.38
C VAL A 98 11.40 -0.75 -6.21
N LEU A 99 11.24 -0.53 -7.51
CA LEU A 99 12.33 -0.14 -8.41
C LEU A 99 12.98 1.18 -7.99
N MET A 100 12.18 2.19 -7.65
CA MET A 100 12.71 3.46 -7.13
C MET A 100 13.53 3.28 -5.85
N ARG A 101 13.16 2.35 -4.97
CA ARG A 101 13.90 2.08 -3.73
C ARG A 101 15.18 1.27 -3.99
N VAL A 102 15.15 0.32 -4.93
CA VAL A 102 16.34 -0.38 -5.43
C VAL A 102 17.36 0.61 -5.99
N LEU A 103 16.93 1.53 -6.85
CA LEU A 103 17.79 2.58 -7.44
C LEU A 103 18.40 3.52 -6.39
N ARG A 104 17.80 3.61 -5.20
CA ARG A 104 18.31 4.40 -4.06
C ARG A 104 19.18 3.58 -3.10
N GLY A 105 19.50 2.33 -3.41
CA GLY A 105 20.31 1.46 -2.56
C GLY A 105 19.57 0.95 -1.31
N SER A 106 18.24 0.84 -1.37
CA SER A 106 17.46 0.35 -0.22
C SER A 106 17.70 -1.15 0.01
N GLY A 107 18.01 -1.53 1.26
CA GLY A 107 18.07 -2.93 1.67
C GLY A 107 16.68 -3.57 1.81
N ALA A 108 16.64 -4.85 2.19
CA ALA A 108 15.43 -5.67 2.26
C ALA A 108 14.24 -5.03 3.02
N ARG A 109 14.48 -4.43 4.21
CA ARG A 109 13.44 -3.69 4.96
C ARG A 109 12.88 -2.51 4.17
N GLY A 110 13.73 -1.86 3.39
CA GLY A 110 13.34 -0.78 2.50
C GLY A 110 12.50 -1.27 1.32
N LEU A 111 12.44 -2.55 0.98
CA LEU A 111 11.61 -3.02 -0.14
C LEU A 111 10.24 -3.53 0.30
N ALA A 112 9.96 -3.62 1.60
CA ALA A 112 8.63 -3.85 2.16
C ALA A 112 7.73 -2.61 1.98
N VAL A 113 7.23 -2.40 0.76
CA VAL A 113 6.49 -1.19 0.35
C VAL A 113 5.03 -1.42 0.06
N LEU A 114 4.22 -0.41 0.37
CA LEU A 114 2.79 -0.38 0.08
C LEU A 114 2.08 -1.70 0.46
N PRO A 115 2.22 -2.19 1.70
CA PRO A 115 1.53 -3.41 2.12
C PRO A 115 0.00 -3.24 2.01
N PRO A 116 -0.79 -4.32 1.93
CA PRO A 116 -2.25 -4.23 1.78
C PRO A 116 -2.93 -3.36 2.86
N ARG A 117 -2.38 -3.40 4.08
CA ARG A 117 -2.79 -2.60 5.24
C ARG A 117 -1.55 -1.97 5.88
N SER A 118 -1.65 -0.72 6.30
CA SER A 118 -0.61 -0.04 7.06
C SER A 118 -1.20 1.10 7.89
N PRO A 119 -0.49 1.60 8.91
CA PRO A 119 -0.81 2.90 9.47
C PRO A 119 -0.68 4.01 8.41
N ALA A 120 -1.41 5.12 8.60
CA ALA A 120 -1.30 6.30 7.77
C ALA A 120 0.03 7.02 8.03
N ALA A 121 0.56 7.68 7.00
CA ALA A 121 1.84 8.37 7.13
C ALA A 121 1.69 9.55 8.09
N GLY A 122 2.45 9.54 9.20
CA GLY A 122 2.36 10.56 10.25
C GLY A 122 1.14 10.42 11.18
N ALA A 123 0.38 9.31 11.08
CA ALA A 123 -0.80 9.04 11.90
C ALA A 123 -0.94 7.53 12.15
N SER A 124 -0.24 7.02 13.17
CA SER A 124 -0.19 5.59 13.46
C SER A 124 -1.51 4.99 13.94
N ASP A 125 -2.42 5.84 14.43
CA ASP A 125 -3.76 5.52 14.91
C ASP A 125 -4.77 5.31 13.77
N ILE A 126 -4.43 5.72 12.54
CA ILE A 126 -5.32 5.61 11.39
C ILE A 126 -4.85 4.52 10.46
N GLU A 127 -5.74 3.58 10.17
CA GLU A 127 -5.47 2.51 9.22
C GLU A 127 -5.67 2.98 7.77
N VAL A 128 -4.78 2.52 6.90
CA VAL A 128 -4.85 2.64 5.44
C VAL A 128 -4.96 1.27 4.81
N VAL A 129 -5.95 1.10 3.94
CA VAL A 129 -6.14 -0.09 3.10
C VAL A 129 -5.92 0.23 1.62
N ARG A 130 -5.47 -0.76 0.85
CA ARG A 130 -5.17 -0.65 -0.59
C ARG A 130 -5.91 -1.73 -1.38
N PRO A 131 -7.24 -1.59 -1.60
CA PRO A 131 -8.04 -2.66 -2.21
C PRO A 131 -7.60 -3.04 -3.62
N LEU A 132 -7.02 -2.10 -4.37
CA LEU A 132 -6.60 -2.30 -5.76
C LEU A 132 -5.15 -2.77 -5.91
N LEU A 133 -4.44 -3.07 -4.81
CA LEU A 133 -2.99 -3.34 -4.83
C LEU A 133 -2.57 -4.52 -5.74
N ARG A 134 -3.50 -5.43 -6.03
CA ARG A 134 -3.30 -6.59 -6.92
C ARG A 134 -3.77 -6.36 -8.34
N ALA A 135 -4.57 -5.32 -8.57
CA ALA A 135 -5.04 -4.97 -9.90
C ALA A 135 -3.91 -4.34 -10.69
N LEU A 136 -3.86 -4.64 -11.98
CA LEU A 136 -3.02 -3.95 -12.94
C LEU A 136 -3.67 -2.63 -13.35
N ARG A 137 -2.89 -1.73 -13.94
CA ARG A 137 -3.39 -0.50 -14.54
C ARG A 137 -4.40 -0.80 -15.66
N SER A 138 -4.18 -1.86 -16.42
CA SER A 138 -5.13 -2.33 -17.45
C SER A 138 -6.49 -2.71 -16.86
N ASP A 139 -6.51 -3.33 -15.69
CA ASP A 139 -7.75 -3.69 -15.00
C ASP A 139 -8.51 -2.44 -14.55
N VAL A 140 -7.77 -1.44 -14.05
CA VAL A 140 -8.33 -0.14 -13.66
C VAL A 140 -8.95 0.57 -14.86
N VAL A 141 -8.26 0.61 -16.00
CA VAL A 141 -8.76 1.22 -17.24
C VAL A 141 -9.99 0.46 -17.75
N THR A 142 -9.91 -0.86 -17.84
CA THR A 142 -11.02 -1.72 -18.27
C THR A 142 -12.26 -1.53 -17.39
N HIS A 143 -12.07 -1.40 -16.06
CA HIS A 143 -13.17 -1.11 -15.14
C HIS A 143 -13.82 0.24 -15.43
N LEU A 144 -13.01 1.29 -15.61
CA LEU A 144 -13.52 2.63 -15.91
C LEU A 144 -14.32 2.65 -17.21
N GLU A 145 -13.80 2.02 -18.26
CA GLU A 145 -14.45 1.93 -19.58
C GLU A 145 -15.75 1.13 -19.51
N ARG A 146 -15.69 -0.09 -18.97
CA ARG A 146 -16.84 -1.00 -18.83
C ARG A 146 -18.00 -0.35 -18.08
N HIS A 147 -17.69 0.44 -17.06
CA HIS A 147 -18.68 1.08 -16.20
C HIS A 147 -18.96 2.54 -16.56
N ARG A 148 -18.35 3.05 -17.65
CA ARG A 148 -18.49 4.44 -18.12
C ARG A 148 -18.25 5.45 -17.00
N VAL A 149 -17.26 5.17 -16.16
CA VAL A 149 -16.91 6.03 -15.02
C VAL A 149 -16.02 7.16 -15.54
N PRO A 150 -16.42 8.43 -15.37
CA PRO A 150 -15.59 9.53 -15.81
C PRO A 150 -14.27 9.56 -15.03
N SER A 151 -13.17 9.89 -15.70
CA SER A 151 -11.85 10.02 -15.08
C SER A 151 -11.07 11.16 -15.70
N ALA A 152 -10.34 11.89 -14.85
CA ALA A 152 -9.41 12.91 -15.31
C ALA A 152 -8.00 12.33 -15.52
N THR A 153 -7.25 12.95 -16.42
CA THR A 153 -5.84 12.60 -16.69
C THR A 153 -4.96 13.77 -16.26
N ASP A 154 -4.08 13.55 -15.29
CA ASP A 154 -3.15 14.59 -14.80
C ASP A 154 -1.91 14.67 -15.73
N PRO A 155 -1.64 15.83 -16.39
CA PRO A 155 -0.49 16.01 -17.27
C PRO A 155 0.87 15.90 -16.57
N SER A 156 0.95 16.19 -15.27
CA SER A 156 2.20 16.09 -14.50
C SER A 156 2.70 14.66 -14.35
N ASN A 157 1.83 13.66 -14.59
CA ASN A 157 2.20 12.25 -14.66
C ASN A 157 3.11 11.91 -15.86
N ALA A 158 3.27 12.84 -16.82
CA ALA A 158 4.09 12.64 -18.01
C ALA A 158 5.44 13.39 -17.96
N ASP A 159 5.74 14.14 -16.90
CA ASP A 159 6.98 14.92 -16.82
C ASP A 159 8.22 14.04 -16.51
N PRO A 160 9.17 13.89 -17.44
CA PRO A 160 10.30 12.97 -17.32
C PRO A 160 11.35 13.42 -16.29
N ARG A 161 11.26 14.65 -15.78
CA ARG A 161 12.15 15.13 -14.69
C ARG A 161 11.94 14.36 -13.40
N PHE A 162 10.78 13.73 -13.22
CA PHE A 162 10.49 12.92 -12.05
C PHE A 162 10.91 11.47 -12.27
N LEU A 163 11.72 10.94 -11.36
CA LEU A 163 12.19 9.54 -11.39
C LEU A 163 11.03 8.55 -11.55
N ARG A 164 9.89 8.80 -10.88
CA ARG A 164 8.71 7.92 -10.99
C ARG A 164 8.16 7.85 -12.42
N THR A 165 8.13 8.98 -13.13
CA THR A 165 7.72 9.03 -14.53
C THR A 165 8.64 8.19 -15.41
N ARG A 166 9.96 8.31 -15.23
CA ARG A 166 10.94 7.51 -15.97
C ARG A 166 10.81 6.02 -15.68
N VAL A 167 10.65 5.65 -14.40
CA VAL A 167 10.42 4.25 -14.02
C VAL A 167 9.14 3.71 -14.67
N ARG A 168 8.06 4.49 -14.71
CA ARG A 168 6.79 4.10 -15.31
C ARG A 168 6.84 3.98 -16.84
N ASN A 169 7.50 4.91 -17.51
CA ASN A 169 7.43 5.06 -18.97
C ASN A 169 8.62 4.45 -19.72
N GLU A 170 9.77 4.27 -19.06
CA GLU A 170 10.99 3.71 -19.69
C GLU A 170 11.31 2.34 -19.10
N VAL A 171 11.48 2.26 -17.77
CA VAL A 171 12.02 1.05 -17.12
C VAL A 171 11.01 -0.09 -17.06
N LEU A 172 9.79 0.17 -16.57
CA LEU A 172 8.80 -0.87 -16.37
C LEU A 172 8.31 -1.47 -17.71
N PRO A 173 8.14 -0.70 -18.81
CA PRO A 173 7.87 -1.27 -20.12
C PRO A 173 8.98 -2.19 -20.62
N LEU A 174 10.25 -1.76 -20.53
CA LEU A 174 11.38 -2.61 -20.90
C LEU A 174 11.41 -3.92 -20.10
N LEU A 175 11.17 -3.85 -18.79
CA LEU A 175 11.11 -5.06 -17.96
C LEU A 175 9.95 -5.99 -18.35
N ARG A 176 8.81 -5.44 -18.80
CA ARG A 176 7.67 -6.24 -19.26
C ARG A 176 7.93 -6.93 -20.60
N GLU A 177 8.75 -6.34 -21.47
CA GLU A 177 9.18 -6.99 -22.71
C GLU A 177 10.03 -8.24 -22.42
N LEU A 178 10.83 -8.20 -21.34
CA LEU A 178 11.62 -9.35 -20.89
C LEU A 178 10.75 -10.39 -20.18
N ASP A 179 9.84 -9.95 -19.31
CA ASP A 179 8.93 -10.81 -18.58
C ASP A 179 7.59 -10.09 -18.30
N PRO A 180 6.49 -10.51 -18.95
CA PRO A 180 5.16 -9.94 -18.74
C PRO A 180 4.69 -10.00 -17.27
N ALA A 181 5.19 -10.94 -16.47
CA ALA A 181 4.84 -11.13 -15.07
C ALA A 181 5.66 -10.26 -14.10
N VAL A 182 6.60 -9.44 -14.58
CA VAL A 182 7.53 -8.68 -13.72
C VAL A 182 6.84 -7.80 -12.67
N VAL A 183 5.68 -7.23 -12.98
CA VAL A 183 4.90 -6.42 -12.02
C VAL A 183 4.43 -7.27 -10.84
N HIS A 184 4.01 -8.51 -11.10
CA HIS A 184 3.62 -9.48 -10.08
C HIS A 184 4.83 -9.98 -9.29
N HIS A 185 5.97 -10.22 -9.94
CA HIS A 185 7.22 -10.62 -9.28
C HIS A 185 7.71 -9.54 -8.30
N LEU A 186 7.81 -8.28 -8.74
CA LEU A 186 8.21 -7.15 -7.88
C LEU A 186 7.23 -6.95 -6.71
N SER A 187 5.95 -7.16 -7.00
CA SER A 187 4.88 -7.15 -6.01
C SER A 187 5.03 -8.25 -4.94
N ALA A 188 5.32 -9.48 -5.36
CA ALA A 188 5.52 -10.63 -4.47
C ALA A 188 6.75 -10.43 -3.58
N ILE A 189 7.86 -9.91 -4.13
CA ILE A 189 9.05 -9.56 -3.34
C ILE A 189 8.70 -8.57 -2.22
N ALA A 190 7.88 -7.55 -2.51
CA ALA A 190 7.47 -6.59 -1.48
C ALA A 190 6.59 -7.23 -0.38
N ASP A 191 5.75 -8.21 -0.74
CA ASP A 191 4.95 -8.98 0.22
C ASP A 191 5.82 -9.85 1.12
N ASP A 192 6.72 -10.63 0.52
CA ASP A 192 7.62 -11.54 1.25
C ASP A 192 8.46 -10.77 2.26
N LEU A 193 8.95 -9.60 1.86
CA LEU A 193 9.75 -8.73 2.73
C LEU A 193 8.92 -8.05 3.82
N THR A 194 7.65 -7.76 3.55
CA THR A 194 6.71 -7.30 4.58
C THR A 194 6.45 -8.40 5.60
N ALA A 195 6.15 -9.62 5.13
CA ALA A 195 5.89 -10.78 5.99
C ALA A 195 7.12 -11.13 6.85
N ALA A 196 8.33 -11.12 6.27
CA ALA A 196 9.57 -11.34 6.99
C ALA A 196 9.86 -10.24 8.03
N GLY A 197 9.49 -8.98 7.74
CA GLY A 197 9.56 -7.86 8.68
C GLY A 197 8.64 -8.06 9.88
N SER A 198 7.38 -8.43 9.63
CA SER A 198 6.38 -8.70 10.68
C SER A 198 6.77 -9.90 11.54
N ALA A 199 7.19 -11.02 10.94
CA ALA A 199 7.64 -12.20 11.68
C ALA A 199 8.84 -11.89 12.60
N ARG A 200 9.73 -10.98 12.18
CA ARG A 200 10.86 -10.54 13.00
C ARG A 200 10.45 -9.57 14.12
N ALA A 201 9.38 -8.79 13.93
CA ALA A 201 8.79 -7.95 14.97
C ALA A 201 8.00 -8.80 15.98
N GLU A 202 7.25 -9.80 15.50
CA GLU A 202 6.58 -10.81 16.35
C GLU A 202 7.59 -11.65 17.11
N ALA A 203 8.78 -11.93 16.55
CA ALA A 203 9.91 -12.56 17.24
C ALA A 203 10.54 -11.69 18.36
N GLY A 204 9.99 -10.51 18.67
CA GLY A 204 10.41 -9.66 19.79
C GLY A 204 10.39 -10.36 21.16
N TRP A 205 9.54 -11.38 21.36
CA TRP A 205 9.57 -12.26 22.54
C TRP A 205 10.87 -13.09 22.66
N THR A 206 11.61 -13.29 21.57
CA THR A 206 12.90 -14.01 21.58
C THR A 206 14.10 -13.10 21.83
N ALA A 207 13.90 -11.78 21.97
CA ALA A 207 14.99 -10.81 22.10
C ALA A 207 15.87 -11.02 23.34
N GLY A 208 15.38 -11.72 24.37
CA GLY A 208 16.15 -12.13 25.56
C GLY A 208 16.80 -13.52 25.46
N LEU A 209 16.57 -14.27 24.38
CA LEU A 209 17.10 -15.63 24.23
C LEU A 209 18.51 -15.63 23.60
N PRO A 210 19.34 -16.66 23.88
CA PRO A 210 20.64 -16.83 23.22
C PRO A 210 20.51 -16.87 21.69
N ARG A 211 21.53 -16.37 20.97
CA ARG A 211 21.51 -16.30 19.48
C ARG A 211 21.25 -17.64 18.80
N ALA A 212 21.78 -18.74 19.36
CA ALA A 212 21.55 -20.09 18.84
C ALA A 212 20.06 -20.49 18.93
N THR A 213 19.40 -20.14 20.03
CA THR A 213 17.97 -20.36 20.30
C THR A 213 17.09 -19.55 19.36
N GLN A 214 17.41 -18.27 19.16
CA GLN A 214 16.72 -17.41 18.19
C GLN A 214 16.82 -17.97 16.77
N ALA A 215 18.01 -18.45 16.37
CA ALA A 215 18.25 -19.05 15.07
C ALA A 215 17.45 -20.35 14.86
N ALA A 216 17.39 -21.22 15.88
CA ALA A 216 16.63 -22.46 15.86
C ALA A 216 15.11 -22.20 15.75
N ILE A 217 14.56 -21.28 16.56
CA ILE A 217 13.13 -20.91 16.50
C ILE A 217 12.80 -20.30 15.14
N ALA A 218 13.64 -19.39 14.63
CA ALA A 218 13.41 -18.76 13.34
C ALA A 218 13.49 -19.77 12.18
N ALA A 219 14.38 -20.78 12.28
CA ALA A 219 14.42 -21.89 11.32
C ALA A 219 13.15 -22.74 11.38
N LEU A 220 12.59 -22.95 12.58
CA LEU A 220 11.36 -23.70 12.78
C LEU A 220 10.12 -23.03 12.18
N VAL A 221 9.98 -21.73 12.45
CA VAL A 221 8.89 -20.90 11.89
C VAL A 221 8.94 -20.89 10.36
N ARG A 222 10.16 -20.86 9.78
CA ARG A 222 10.35 -20.89 8.33
C ARG A 222 10.09 -22.26 7.70
N SER A 223 10.42 -23.35 8.38
CA SER A 223 10.36 -24.70 7.79
C SER A 223 8.99 -25.37 7.90
N ARG A 224 8.06 -24.84 8.71
CA ARG A 224 6.80 -25.51 9.12
C ARG A 224 7.04 -26.92 9.71
N SER A 225 8.27 -27.21 10.14
CA SER A 225 8.64 -28.52 10.68
C SER A 225 8.10 -28.65 12.10
N THR A 226 7.53 -29.81 12.42
CA THR A 226 7.03 -30.15 13.76
C THR A 226 8.12 -30.66 14.70
N GLU A 227 9.37 -30.77 14.23
CA GLU A 227 10.50 -31.25 15.03
C GLU A 227 11.53 -30.15 15.26
N ALA A 228 11.70 -29.76 16.53
CA ALA A 228 12.64 -28.75 16.98
C ALA A 228 13.40 -29.21 18.23
N ARG A 229 14.72 -29.02 18.23
CA ARG A 229 15.53 -29.05 19.46
C ARG A 229 15.96 -27.63 19.77
N VAL A 230 15.50 -27.09 20.90
CA VAL A 230 15.81 -25.73 21.34
C VAL A 230 16.61 -25.82 22.64
N TRP A 231 17.77 -25.17 22.65
CA TRP A 231 18.60 -25.05 23.86
C TRP A 231 18.18 -23.81 24.64
N LEU A 232 17.80 -24.00 25.90
CA LEU A 232 17.58 -22.94 26.88
C LEU A 232 18.77 -22.86 27.85
N PRO A 233 18.96 -21.74 28.56
CA PRO A 233 20.08 -21.55 29.50
C PRO A 233 20.19 -22.64 30.57
N ASP A 234 19.07 -23.28 30.92
CA ASP A 234 18.97 -24.24 32.02
C ASP A 234 18.95 -25.71 31.52
N GLY A 235 19.12 -25.94 30.21
CA GLY A 235 19.15 -27.27 29.60
C GLY A 235 18.40 -27.38 28.26
N LEU A 236 18.54 -28.54 27.62
CA LEU A 236 17.89 -28.86 26.34
C LEU A 236 16.40 -29.16 26.55
N VAL A 237 15.51 -28.42 25.86
CA VAL A 237 14.09 -28.78 25.74
C VAL A 237 13.81 -29.22 24.31
N ALA A 238 13.54 -30.51 24.12
CA ALA A 238 13.01 -31.03 22.86
C ALA A 238 11.49 -30.89 22.89
N MET A 239 10.89 -30.23 21.89
CA MET A 239 9.46 -30.37 21.63
C MET A 239 9.27 -31.37 20.49
N VAL A 240 8.75 -32.55 20.83
CA VAL A 240 8.24 -33.62 19.96
C VAL A 240 7.07 -34.21 20.77
N GLU A 241 5.81 -34.37 20.38
CA GLU A 241 5.01 -34.49 19.14
C GLU A 241 3.54 -34.27 19.58
N PRO A 242 2.54 -34.05 18.69
CA PRO A 242 1.22 -34.67 18.90
C PRO A 242 1.08 -35.87 17.98
N ARG A 243 0.85 -37.02 18.63
CA ARG A 243 0.56 -38.35 18.08
C ARG A 243 -0.15 -38.32 16.71
N ARG A 244 0.35 -39.16 15.79
CA ARG A 244 -0.53 -39.80 14.80
C ARG A 244 -1.60 -40.61 15.54
N THR A 245 -2.85 -40.20 15.46
CA THR A 245 -3.99 -41.08 15.70
C THR A 245 -4.57 -41.48 14.35
N LYS A 246 -4.44 -42.79 14.08
CA LYS A 246 -4.94 -43.65 12.98
C LYS A 246 -5.72 -43.00 11.84
#